data_AF-A0A1S8WJF1-F1
#
_entry.id   AF-A0A1S8WJF1-F1
#
_cell.length_a   1.000
_cell.length_b   1.000
_cell.length_c   1.000
_cell.angle_alpha   90.00
_cell.angle_beta   90.00
_cell.angle_gamma   90.00
#
_symmetry.space_group_name_H-M   'P 1'
#
loop_
_entity.id
_entity.type
_entity.pdbx_description
1 polymer ?
#
loop_
_entity_poly.entity_id
_entity_poly.type
_entity_poly.pdbx_seq_one_letter_code
_entity_poly.pdbx_strand_id
1 'polypeptide(L)'
;MRAEVPELFESSPDLLHHMTTMLPPDRLTAHGVPVYKLDQCAGEFVVTFPRAYHAGFNQGFNFAEAVNFCPADWFEMGQYCIEHYAVVHRAPVFSHAELLCRMAESTEPLSVDFLTVVTKQLKELLATERSLRRHVARLGVRRAERLVFENSEDDKR
;
A
#
# COMPACT_ATOMS: atom_id res chain seq x y z
N MET A 1 14.02 -14.67 1.67
CA MET A 1 14.69 -13.40 1.29
C MET A 1 15.74 -12.99 2.32
N ARG A 2 15.39 -12.48 3.52
CA ARG A 2 16.40 -12.01 4.51
C ARG A 2 17.48 -13.05 4.87
N ALA A 3 17.08 -14.29 5.17
CA ALA A 3 18.01 -15.37 5.47
C ALA A 3 18.80 -15.88 4.25
N GLU A 4 18.28 -15.59 3.05
CA GLU A 4 18.83 -16.11 1.79
C GLU A 4 19.86 -15.17 1.16
N VAL A 5 19.73 -13.86 1.42
CA VAL A 5 20.62 -12.82 0.91
C VAL A 5 20.92 -11.77 2.00
N PRO A 6 21.52 -12.18 3.14
CA PRO A 6 21.68 -11.31 4.30
C PRO A 6 22.52 -10.05 4.00
N GLU A 7 23.58 -10.19 3.22
CA GLU A 7 24.46 -9.07 2.83
C GLU A 7 23.71 -7.96 2.08
N LEU A 8 22.76 -8.33 1.21
CA LEU A 8 21.93 -7.34 0.51
C LEU A 8 20.98 -6.61 1.47
N PHE A 9 20.43 -7.29 2.49
CA PHE A 9 19.60 -6.64 3.51
C PHE A 9 20.37 -5.75 4.48
N GLU A 10 21.64 -6.08 4.76
CA GLU A 10 22.53 -5.22 5.55
C GLU A 10 22.82 -3.91 4.79
N SER A 11 23.01 -4.00 3.48
CA SER A 11 23.25 -2.82 2.63
C SER A 11 21.99 -2.01 2.31
N SER A 12 20.82 -2.65 2.22
CA SER A 12 19.52 -2.06 1.87
C SER A 12 18.42 -2.73 2.72
N PRO A 13 18.10 -2.17 3.90
CA PRO A 13 17.09 -2.75 4.79
C PRO A 13 15.69 -2.85 4.16
N ASP A 14 15.43 -2.03 3.15
CA ASP A 14 14.22 -1.94 2.34
C ASP A 14 14.26 -2.80 1.07
N LEU A 15 15.28 -3.66 0.88
CA LEU A 15 15.45 -4.50 -0.31
C LEU A 15 14.21 -5.32 -0.70
N LEU A 16 13.39 -5.76 0.27
CA LEU A 16 12.11 -6.46 -0.02
C LEU A 16 11.15 -5.62 -0.87
N HIS A 17 11.32 -4.30 -0.86
CA HIS A 17 10.51 -3.34 -1.62
C HIS A 17 11.14 -2.97 -2.97
N HIS A 18 12.38 -3.38 -3.22
CA HIS A 18 13.06 -3.19 -4.50
C HIS A 18 12.73 -4.36 -5.43
N MET A 19 12.07 -4.08 -6.56
CA MET A 19 11.65 -5.07 -7.56
C MET A 19 12.81 -5.75 -8.33
N THR A 20 14.05 -5.62 -7.86
CA THR A 20 15.25 -5.99 -8.61
C THR A 20 15.85 -7.34 -8.20
N THR A 21 15.35 -7.99 -7.14
CA THR A 21 15.89 -9.27 -6.66
C THR A 21 15.03 -10.45 -7.09
N MET A 22 15.56 -11.28 -7.98
CA MET A 22 14.95 -12.58 -8.31
C MET A 22 15.55 -13.69 -7.45
N LEU A 23 14.70 -14.42 -6.73
CA LEU A 23 15.08 -15.67 -6.07
C LEU A 23 14.50 -16.85 -6.87
N PRO A 24 15.27 -17.94 -7.05
CA PRO A 24 14.72 -19.16 -7.64
C PRO A 24 13.51 -19.64 -6.83
N PRO A 25 12.37 -19.94 -7.48
CA PRO A 25 11.15 -20.43 -6.82
C PRO A 25 11.41 -21.58 -5.86
N ASP A 26 12.32 -22.50 -6.22
CA ASP A 26 12.67 -23.68 -5.42
C ASP A 26 13.25 -23.31 -4.04
N ARG A 27 13.92 -22.17 -3.92
CA ARG A 27 14.42 -21.70 -2.62
C ARG A 27 13.29 -21.22 -1.73
N LEU A 28 12.26 -20.59 -2.32
CA LEU A 28 11.07 -20.14 -1.59
C LEU A 28 10.23 -21.33 -1.13
N THR A 29 9.99 -22.31 -2.00
CA THR A 29 9.21 -23.52 -1.66
C THR A 29 9.93 -24.39 -0.62
N ALA A 30 11.26 -24.48 -0.68
CA ALA A 30 12.06 -25.15 0.36
C ALA A 30 11.90 -24.50 1.76
N HIS A 31 11.55 -23.22 1.81
CA HIS A 31 11.22 -22.48 3.05
C HIS A 31 9.73 -22.47 3.38
N GLY A 32 8.91 -23.30 2.71
CA GLY A 32 7.48 -23.40 2.95
C GLY A 32 6.65 -22.23 2.41
N VAL A 33 7.22 -21.37 1.56
CA VAL A 33 6.47 -20.29 0.90
C VAL A 33 5.68 -20.89 -0.27
N PRO A 34 4.35 -20.70 -0.34
CA PRO A 34 3.56 -21.17 -1.47
C PRO A 34 3.93 -20.39 -2.73
N VAL A 35 4.31 -21.11 -3.80
CA VAL A 35 4.65 -20.52 -5.10
C VAL A 35 3.80 -21.17 -6.18
N TYR A 36 3.23 -20.32 -7.02
CA TYR A 36 2.40 -20.72 -8.17
C TYR A 36 3.01 -20.14 -9.45
N LYS A 37 2.73 -20.77 -10.59
CA LYS A 37 3.19 -20.32 -11.91
C LYS A 37 2.09 -20.48 -12.95
N LEU A 38 2.16 -19.65 -13.98
CA LEU A 38 1.31 -19.70 -15.17
C LEU A 38 2.12 -19.22 -16.38
N ASP A 39 1.73 -19.63 -17.58
CA ASP A 39 2.21 -19.08 -18.84
C ASP A 39 1.11 -18.18 -19.43
N GLN A 40 1.33 -16.87 -19.49
CA GLN A 40 0.37 -15.92 -20.04
C GLN A 40 0.49 -15.87 -21.56
N CYS A 41 -0.59 -16.23 -22.26
CA CYS A 41 -0.71 -16.15 -23.71
C CYS A 41 -1.35 -14.84 -24.16
N ALA A 42 -1.23 -14.54 -25.46
CA ALA A 42 -1.83 -13.34 -26.05
C ALA A 42 -3.36 -13.36 -25.89
N GLY A 43 -3.93 -12.24 -25.44
CA GLY A 43 -5.36 -12.09 -25.17
C GLY A 43 -5.78 -12.52 -23.75
N GLU A 44 -4.86 -12.97 -22.91
CA GLU A 44 -5.14 -13.35 -21.52
C GLU A 44 -4.82 -12.21 -20.54
N PHE A 45 -5.64 -12.13 -19.48
CA PHE A 45 -5.40 -11.24 -18.34
C PHE A 45 -4.74 -12.00 -17.20
N VAL A 46 -3.79 -11.35 -16.54
CA VAL A 46 -3.25 -11.80 -15.25
C VAL A 46 -3.61 -10.76 -14.21
N VAL A 47 -4.23 -11.20 -13.11
CA VAL A 47 -4.63 -10.32 -12.00
C VAL A 47 -3.77 -10.62 -10.78
N THR A 48 -3.07 -9.61 -10.28
CA THR A 48 -2.26 -9.71 -9.05
C THR A 48 -3.03 -9.13 -7.87
N PHE A 49 -3.26 -9.94 -6.84
CA PHE A 49 -4.00 -9.54 -5.66
C PHE A 49 -3.16 -8.70 -4.69
N PRO A 50 -3.78 -7.96 -3.76
CA PRO A 50 -3.06 -7.12 -2.81
C PRO A 50 -2.03 -7.94 -2.01
N ARG A 51 -0.80 -7.43 -1.93
CA ARG A 51 0.34 -8.08 -1.23
C ARG A 51 0.77 -9.43 -1.83
N ALA A 52 0.33 -9.78 -3.04
CA ALA A 52 0.83 -10.93 -3.77
C ALA A 52 2.16 -10.59 -4.48
N TYR A 53 3.27 -11.08 -3.94
CA TYR A 53 4.57 -10.99 -4.61
C TYR A 53 4.53 -11.79 -5.91
N HIS A 54 5.06 -11.21 -6.98
CA HIS A 54 5.13 -11.82 -8.30
C HIS A 54 6.46 -11.48 -8.98
N ALA A 55 6.93 -12.38 -9.83
CA ALA A 55 8.11 -12.24 -10.67
C ALA A 55 7.87 -13.05 -11.95
N GLY A 56 8.55 -12.70 -13.04
CA GLY A 56 8.37 -13.38 -14.31
C GLY A 56 9.43 -13.01 -15.33
N PHE A 57 9.36 -13.66 -16.49
CA PHE A 57 10.19 -13.39 -17.65
C PHE A 57 9.39 -13.64 -18.93
N ASN A 58 9.84 -13.09 -20.05
CA ASN A 58 9.19 -13.29 -21.34
C ASN A 58 9.83 -14.46 -22.09
N GLN A 59 9.02 -15.34 -22.67
CA GLN A 59 9.48 -16.46 -23.51
C GLN A 59 10.02 -15.99 -24.88
N GLY A 60 9.68 -14.77 -25.32
CA GLY A 60 10.07 -14.20 -26.60
C GLY A 60 9.60 -12.75 -26.75
N PHE A 61 9.67 -12.22 -27.97
CA PHE A 61 9.19 -10.86 -28.27
C PHE A 61 7.68 -10.76 -28.06
N ASN A 62 7.26 -9.80 -27.24
CA ASN A 62 5.86 -9.54 -26.94
C ASN A 62 5.61 -8.05 -26.61
N PHE A 63 4.34 -7.74 -26.35
CA PHE A 63 3.88 -6.44 -25.86
C PHE A 63 2.81 -6.68 -24.79
N ALA A 64 2.87 -5.96 -23.68
CA ALA A 64 1.94 -6.05 -22.57
C ALA A 64 1.64 -4.66 -21.99
N GLU A 65 0.46 -4.51 -21.40
CA GLU A 65 0.02 -3.32 -20.67
C GLU A 65 -0.47 -3.73 -19.28
N ALA A 66 -0.24 -2.90 -18.27
CA ALA A 66 -0.62 -3.18 -16.89
C ALA A 66 -1.10 -1.90 -16.18
N VAL A 67 -2.03 -2.07 -15.24
CA VAL A 67 -2.58 -0.99 -14.41
C VAL A 67 -2.84 -1.48 -12.99
N ASN A 68 -2.63 -0.59 -12.01
CA ASN A 68 -3.05 -0.82 -10.63
C ASN A 68 -4.46 -0.29 -10.41
N PHE A 69 -5.28 -1.01 -9.66
CA PHE A 69 -6.62 -0.59 -9.29
C PHE A 69 -6.96 -1.00 -7.85
N CYS A 70 -7.94 -0.34 -7.25
CA CYS A 70 -8.29 -0.52 -5.83
C CYS A 70 -9.80 -0.76 -5.68
N PRO A 71 -10.28 -2.02 -5.64
CA PRO A 71 -11.67 -2.33 -5.29
C PRO A 71 -12.00 -1.99 -3.83
N ALA A 72 -13.27 -2.02 -3.43
CA ALA A 72 -13.68 -1.62 -2.08
C ALA A 72 -13.02 -2.46 -0.98
N ASP A 73 -12.86 -3.77 -1.18
CA ASP A 73 -12.19 -4.70 -0.27
C ASP A 73 -10.68 -4.43 -0.12
N TRP A 74 -10.05 -3.72 -1.07
CA TRP A 74 -8.64 -3.32 -0.96
C TRP A 74 -8.40 -2.35 0.21
N PHE A 75 -9.38 -1.53 0.59
CA PHE A 75 -9.16 -0.43 1.54
C PHE A 75 -8.69 -0.91 2.92
N GLU A 76 -9.07 -2.11 3.36
CA GLU A 76 -8.57 -2.69 4.61
C GLU A 76 -7.07 -2.97 4.52
N MET A 77 -6.61 -3.53 3.39
CA MET A 77 -5.19 -3.73 3.12
C MET A 77 -4.45 -2.40 2.93
N GLY A 78 -5.10 -1.40 2.31
CA GLY A 78 -4.56 -0.06 2.13
C GLY A 78 -4.21 0.61 3.46
N GLN A 79 -5.12 0.55 4.45
CA GLN A 79 -4.85 1.07 5.78
C GLN A 79 -3.68 0.35 6.46
N TYR A 80 -3.67 -1.00 6.43
CA TYR A 80 -2.55 -1.79 6.96
C TYR A 80 -1.21 -1.43 6.28
N CYS A 81 -1.25 -1.15 4.97
CA CYS A 81 -0.07 -0.75 4.20
C CYS A 81 0.51 0.57 4.71
N ILE A 82 -0.32 1.57 4.99
CA ILE A 82 0.12 2.87 5.54
C ILE A 82 0.75 2.70 6.92
N GLU A 83 0.14 1.89 7.79
CA GLU A 83 0.70 1.59 9.11
C GLU A 83 2.06 0.88 8.98
N HIS A 84 2.18 -0.08 8.07
CA HIS A 84 3.43 -0.77 7.81
C HIS A 84 4.51 0.17 7.25
N TYR A 85 4.14 1.03 6.30
CA TYR A 85 5.03 2.02 5.70
C TYR A 85 5.59 2.99 6.74
N ALA A 86 4.78 3.42 7.70
CA ALA A 86 5.24 4.25 8.81
C ALA A 86 6.32 3.55 9.66
N VAL A 87 6.19 2.24 9.91
CA VAL A 87 7.17 1.44 10.67
C VAL A 87 8.48 1.26 9.90
N VAL A 88 8.42 1.10 8.58
CA VAL A 88 9.62 0.91 7.74
C VAL A 88 10.15 2.21 7.14
N HIS A 89 9.64 3.36 7.59
CA HIS A 89 10.03 4.69 7.11
C HIS A 89 9.94 4.87 5.59
N ARG A 90 8.90 4.29 4.99
CA ARG A 90 8.63 4.43 3.55
C ARG A 90 7.57 5.49 3.30
N ALA A 91 7.86 6.43 2.41
CA ALA A 91 6.89 7.42 1.97
C ALA A 91 5.75 6.75 1.16
N PRO A 92 4.48 7.01 1.47
CA PRO A 92 3.37 6.57 0.64
C PRO A 92 3.30 7.42 -0.64
N VAL A 93 2.77 6.83 -1.71
CA VAL A 93 2.59 7.52 -3.01
C VAL A 93 1.37 8.47 -3.04
N PHE A 94 0.47 8.34 -2.07
CA PHE A 94 -0.66 9.25 -1.82
C PHE A 94 -1.13 9.10 -0.38
N SER A 95 -1.94 10.04 0.11
CA SER A 95 -2.55 9.98 1.45
C SER A 95 -3.83 9.15 1.44
N HIS A 96 -3.82 7.99 2.12
CA HIS A 96 -5.02 7.15 2.28
C HIS A 96 -6.14 7.87 3.05
N ALA A 97 -5.76 8.68 4.04
CA ALA A 97 -6.70 9.51 4.80
C ALA A 97 -7.35 10.59 3.92
N GLU A 98 -6.57 11.23 3.05
CA GLU A 98 -7.11 12.20 2.09
C GLU A 98 -8.09 11.53 1.12
N LEU A 99 -7.73 10.36 0.57
CA LEU A 99 -8.61 9.59 -0.31
C LEU A 99 -9.97 9.29 0.36
N LEU A 100 -9.96 8.83 1.62
CA LEU A 100 -11.19 8.58 2.38
C LEU A 100 -12.03 9.86 2.57
N CYS A 101 -11.40 10.98 2.90
CA CYS A 101 -12.10 12.27 3.04
C CYS A 101 -12.71 12.72 1.69
N ARG A 102 -11.96 12.61 0.59
CA ARG A 102 -12.44 12.95 -0.76
C ARG A 102 -13.62 12.10 -1.19
N MET A 103 -13.58 10.79 -0.89
CA MET A 103 -14.71 9.90 -1.14
C MET A 103 -15.94 10.30 -0.32
N ALA A 104 -15.75 10.67 0.95
CA ALA A 104 -16.85 11.14 1.80
C ALA A 104 -17.46 12.47 1.33
N GLU A 105 -16.67 13.32 0.69
CA GLU A 105 -17.08 14.62 0.13
C GLU A 105 -17.57 14.53 -1.33
N SER A 106 -17.48 13.35 -1.96
CA SER A 106 -17.85 13.15 -3.36
C SER A 106 -19.32 13.47 -3.62
N THR A 107 -19.58 14.28 -4.65
CA THR A 107 -20.93 14.52 -5.17
C THR A 107 -21.42 13.40 -6.09
N GLU A 108 -20.49 12.61 -6.64
CA GLU A 108 -20.81 11.45 -7.47
C GLU A 108 -21.25 10.28 -6.59
N PRO A 109 -22.26 9.51 -7.01
CA PRO A 109 -22.78 8.39 -6.23
C PRO A 109 -21.73 7.28 -6.10
N LEU A 110 -21.40 6.95 -4.85
CA LEU A 110 -20.57 5.78 -4.52
C LEU A 110 -21.42 4.51 -4.45
N SER A 111 -20.82 3.36 -4.78
CA SER A 111 -21.47 2.06 -4.54
C SER A 111 -21.65 1.80 -3.04
N VAL A 112 -22.57 0.91 -2.68
CA VAL A 112 -22.83 0.52 -1.28
C VAL A 112 -21.57 -0.02 -0.60
N ASP A 113 -20.73 -0.74 -1.33
CA ASP A 113 -19.48 -1.27 -0.81
C ASP A 113 -18.51 -0.14 -0.42
N PHE A 114 -18.33 0.86 -1.29
CA PHE A 114 -17.49 2.02 -0.98
C PHE A 114 -18.08 2.88 0.14
N LEU A 115 -19.40 3.05 0.21
CA LEU A 115 -20.05 3.75 1.32
C LEU A 115 -19.80 3.04 2.67
N THR A 116 -19.82 1.71 2.66
CA THR A 116 -19.52 0.89 3.85
C THR A 116 -18.07 1.08 4.30
N VAL A 117 -17.14 1.05 3.34
CA VAL A 117 -15.71 1.32 3.57
C VAL A 117 -15.50 2.70 4.17
N VAL A 118 -16.02 3.75 3.52
CA VAL A 118 -15.87 5.14 3.96
C VAL A 118 -16.42 5.31 5.36
N THR A 119 -17.64 4.81 5.63
CA THR A 119 -18.27 4.96 6.95
C THR A 119 -17.45 4.27 8.05
N LYS A 120 -16.98 3.04 7.80
CA LYS A 120 -16.19 2.26 8.76
C LYS A 120 -14.83 2.92 9.01
N GLN A 121 -14.04 3.13 7.96
CA GLN A 121 -12.67 3.60 8.10
C GLN A 121 -12.59 5.06 8.53
N LEU A 122 -13.49 5.94 8.06
CA LEU A 122 -13.49 7.34 8.49
C LEU A 122 -13.82 7.47 9.98
N LYS A 123 -14.71 6.61 10.51
CA LYS A 123 -15.00 6.56 11.95
C LYS A 123 -13.76 6.19 12.77
N GLU A 124 -13.01 5.18 12.34
CA GLU A 124 -11.77 4.73 12.99
C GLU A 124 -10.66 5.79 12.90
N LEU A 125 -10.51 6.40 11.71
CA LEU A 125 -9.58 7.50 11.47
C LEU A 125 -9.85 8.68 12.41
N LEU A 126 -11.11 9.13 12.49
CA LEU A 126 -11.51 10.23 13.36
C LEU A 126 -11.29 9.92 14.85
N ALA A 127 -11.53 8.68 15.28
CA ALA A 127 -11.27 8.26 16.66
C ALA A 127 -9.77 8.32 16.99
N THR A 128 -8.94 7.81 16.09
CA THR A 128 -7.47 7.80 16.20
C THR A 128 -6.92 9.21 16.22
N GLU A 129 -7.31 10.05 15.25
CA GLU A 129 -6.89 11.45 15.13
C GLU A 129 -7.25 12.24 16.39
N ARG A 130 -8.47 12.08 16.93
CA ARG A 130 -8.86 12.71 18.20
C ARG A 130 -7.99 12.26 19.36
N SER A 131 -7.63 10.97 19.42
CA SER A 131 -6.76 10.43 20.45
C SER A 131 -5.35 11.04 20.37
N LEU A 132 -4.77 11.10 19.17
CA LEU A 132 -3.45 11.67 18.92
C LEU A 132 -3.40 13.16 19.25
N ARG A 133 -4.40 13.95 18.84
CA ARG A 133 -4.51 15.36 19.21
C ARG A 133 -4.55 15.57 20.73
N ARG A 134 -5.32 14.75 21.46
CA ARG A 134 -5.34 14.82 22.94
C ARG A 134 -3.99 14.45 23.54
N HIS A 135 -3.30 13.47 22.96
CA HIS A 135 -1.96 13.07 23.42
C HIS A 135 -0.95 14.20 23.27
N VAL A 136 -0.86 14.81 22.09
CA VAL A 136 0.05 15.94 21.82
C VAL A 136 -0.30 17.16 22.69
N ALA A 137 -1.58 17.40 22.95
CA ALA A 137 -1.99 18.43 23.92
C ALA A 137 -1.49 18.12 25.35
N ARG A 138 -1.51 16.87 25.81
CA ARG A 138 -0.93 16.51 27.13
C ARG A 138 0.58 16.71 27.18
N LEU A 139 1.28 16.56 26.04
CA LEU A 139 2.71 16.85 25.93
C LEU A 139 3.06 18.36 25.98
N GLY A 140 2.06 19.24 26.04
CA GLY A 140 2.28 20.68 26.25
C GLY A 140 2.05 21.54 25.02
N VAL A 141 1.67 20.98 23.87
CA VAL A 141 1.32 21.78 22.69
C VAL A 141 0.03 22.56 22.95
N ARG A 142 0.04 23.87 22.66
CA ARG A 142 -1.09 24.80 22.93
C ARG A 142 -1.54 25.62 21.73
N ARG A 143 -0.63 25.85 20.77
CA ARG A 143 -0.94 26.57 19.52
C ARG A 143 -1.39 25.57 18.48
N ALA A 144 -2.40 25.94 17.70
CA ALA A 144 -2.90 25.16 16.58
C ALA A 144 -3.20 26.10 15.42
N GLU A 145 -2.98 25.62 14.21
CA GLU A 145 -3.26 26.33 12.96
C GLU A 145 -3.92 25.33 12.00
N ARG A 146 -4.83 25.81 11.16
CA ARG A 146 -5.46 24.98 10.14
C ARG A 146 -4.66 25.06 8.85
N LEU A 147 -4.19 23.92 8.37
CA LEU A 147 -3.49 23.77 7.10
C LEU A 147 -4.34 22.98 6.11
N VAL A 148 -4.11 23.25 4.83
CA VAL A 148 -4.77 22.61 3.68
C VAL A 148 -3.70 21.80 2.95
N PHE A 149 -3.49 20.56 3.40
CA PHE A 149 -2.36 19.73 2.99
C PHE A 149 -2.48 19.25 1.55
N GLU A 150 -3.70 19.10 1.03
CA GLU A 150 -4.00 18.69 -0.34
C GLU A 150 -3.51 19.69 -1.40
N ASN A 151 -3.21 20.93 -1.01
CA ASN A 151 -2.67 21.96 -1.90
C ASN A 151 -1.14 22.05 -1.83
N SER A 152 -0.50 21.27 -0.96
CA SER A 152 0.95 21.24 -0.78
C SER A 152 1.55 20.09 -1.57
N GLU A 153 2.82 20.21 -1.97
CA GLU A 153 3.54 19.09 -2.56
C GLU A 153 3.72 17.96 -1.53
N ASP A 154 3.64 16.72 -1.99
CA ASP A 154 3.71 15.52 -1.14
C ASP A 154 5.01 15.42 -0.31
N ASP A 155 6.12 15.96 -0.82
CA ASP A 155 7.42 15.98 -0.14
C ASP A 155 7.54 17.10 0.92
N LYS A 156 6.57 18.03 0.96
CA LYS A 156 6.58 19.24 1.81
C LYS A 156 5.55 19.21 2.95
N ARG A 157 4.72 18.16 3.02
CA ARG A 157 3.64 18.01 4.02
C ARG A 157 4.06 17.19 5.24
#